data_AF-D5H6M7-F1
#
_entry.id   AF-D5H6M7-F1
#
_cell.length_a   1.000
_cell.length_b   1.000
_cell.length_c   1.000
_cell.angle_alpha   90.00
_cell.angle_beta   90.00
_cell.angle_gamma   90.00
#
_symmetry.space_group_name_H-M   'P 1'
#
loop_
_entity.id
_entity.type
_entity.pdbx_description
1 polymer ?
#
loop_
_entity_poly.entity_id
_entity_poly.type
_entity_poly.pdbx_seq_one_letter_code
_entity_poly.pdbx_strand_id
1 'polypeptide(L)'
;MGLIGRVTADREARIPLRVRLGEGTERDVDAVIDTGFNGVLGLPTRLIEELGFARVGRERMLLANGEFHFARIYRAIVDLEDRACSVRAVEAGEPLAGMGLLWEHELCIQCIDGGQVDLERLS
;
A
#
# COMPACT_ATOMS: atom_id res chain seq x y z
N MET A 1 5.19 -16.35 -7.22
CA MET A 1 5.28 -16.79 -5.81
C MET A 1 4.71 -15.63 -5.02
N GLY A 2 3.68 -15.88 -4.21
CA GLY A 2 2.92 -14.82 -3.55
C GLY A 2 3.76 -13.95 -2.62
N LEU A 3 3.20 -12.81 -2.23
CA LEU A 3 3.78 -11.95 -1.20
C LEU A 3 3.41 -12.50 0.18
N ILE A 4 4.43 -12.71 1.02
CA ILE A 4 4.27 -13.19 2.39
C ILE A 4 4.55 -12.05 3.35
N GLY A 5 3.61 -11.84 4.26
CA GLY A 5 3.65 -10.86 5.33
C GLY A 5 3.42 -11.49 6.71
N ARG A 6 3.11 -10.64 7.69
CA ARG A 6 2.83 -11.08 9.06
C ARG A 6 1.78 -10.20 9.74
N VAL A 7 1.09 -10.79 10.71
CA VAL A 7 0.27 -10.05 11.68
C VAL A 7 1.15 -9.61 12.85
N THR A 8 1.00 -8.36 13.29
CA THR A 8 1.74 -7.79 14.42
C THR A 8 0.95 -7.90 15.73
N ALA A 9 1.63 -7.68 16.86
CA ALA A 9 1.01 -7.60 18.18
C ALA A 9 -0.07 -6.49 18.29
N ASP A 10 0.01 -5.46 17.45
CA ASP A 10 -0.98 -4.37 17.36
C ASP A 10 -2.25 -4.78 16.58
N ARG A 11 -2.29 -6.02 16.08
CA ARG A 11 -3.38 -6.62 15.26
C ARG A 11 -3.46 -6.08 13.85
N GLU A 12 -2.32 -5.73 13.28
CA GLU A 12 -2.21 -5.28 11.89
C GLU A 12 -1.66 -6.39 11.01
N ALA A 13 -2.36 -6.71 9.93
CA ALA A 13 -1.79 -7.54 8.86
C ALA A 13 -0.90 -6.67 7.99
N ARG A 14 0.39 -6.98 7.91
CA ARG A 14 1.37 -6.19 7.15
C ARG A 14 2.06 -7.02 6.08
N ILE A 15 2.26 -6.44 4.90
CA ILE A 15 3.00 -7.03 3.79
C ILE A 15 4.20 -6.16 3.40
N PRO A 16 5.36 -6.76 3.12
CA PRO A 16 6.51 -6.01 2.62
C PRO A 16 6.24 -5.59 1.17
N LEU A 17 6.45 -4.31 0.86
CA LEU A 17 6.35 -3.77 -0.49
C LEU A 17 7.61 -2.99 -0.82
N ARG A 18 8.10 -3.16 -2.05
CA ARG A 18 9.15 -2.30 -2.60
C ARG A 18 8.51 -1.18 -3.41
N VAL A 19 8.79 0.06 -3.03
CA VAL A 19 8.24 1.26 -3.68
C VAL A 19 9.37 2.11 -4.24
N ARG A 20 9.24 2.58 -5.48
CA ARG A 20 10.31 3.32 -6.16
C ARG A 20 9.84 4.35 -7.17
N LEU A 21 10.75 5.26 -7.53
CA LEU A 21 10.60 6.19 -8.66
C LEU A 21 11.52 5.75 -9.81
N GLY A 22 10.97 5.06 -10.80
CA GLY A 22 11.77 4.55 -11.93
C GLY A 22 12.87 3.58 -11.47
N GLU A 23 14.03 3.60 -12.12
CA GLU A 23 15.18 2.73 -11.79
C GLU A 23 16.13 3.31 -10.73
N GLY A 24 15.79 4.44 -10.09
CA GLY A 24 16.68 5.17 -9.20
C GLY A 24 16.47 4.87 -7.72
N THR A 25 15.58 5.65 -7.08
CA THR A 25 15.37 5.60 -5.63
C THR A 25 14.27 4.60 -5.28
N GLU A 26 14.61 3.60 -4.47
CA GLU A 26 13.69 2.61 -3.94
C GLU A 26 13.72 2.54 -2.41
N ARG A 27 12.60 2.10 -1.82
CA ARG A 27 12.43 1.86 -0.39
C ARG A 27 11.55 0.64 -0.19
N ASP A 28 12.01 -0.24 0.70
CA ASP A 28 11.16 -1.30 1.26
C ASP A 28 10.32 -0.70 2.38
N VAL A 29 9.01 -0.94 2.32
CA VAL A 29 8.04 -0.52 3.33
C VAL A 29 7.28 -1.74 3.85
N ASP A 30 6.93 -1.71 5.13
CA ASP A 30 6.04 -2.69 5.73
C ASP A 30 4.63 -2.07 5.74
N ALA A 31 3.76 -2.46 4.81
CA ALA A 31 2.48 -1.79 4.60
C ALA A 31 1.33 -2.53 5.29
N VAL A 32 0.48 -1.81 6.01
CA VAL A 32 -0.75 -2.36 6.60
C VAL A 32 -1.74 -2.64 5.49
N ILE A 33 -2.31 -3.83 5.48
CA ILE A 33 -3.46 -4.17 4.66
C ILE A 33 -4.68 -3.43 5.21
N ASP A 34 -5.26 -2.54 4.39
CA ASP A 34 -6.44 -1.76 4.75
C ASP A 34 -7.57 -2.04 3.77
N THR A 35 -8.46 -2.97 4.16
CA THR A 35 -9.64 -3.32 3.36
C THR A 35 -10.75 -2.25 3.42
N GLY A 36 -10.64 -1.27 4.31
CA GLY A 36 -11.50 -0.09 4.36
C GLY A 36 -11.06 1.03 3.42
N PHE A 37 -9.83 0.97 2.92
CA PHE A 37 -9.28 1.90 1.94
C PHE A 37 -9.45 1.38 0.52
N ASN A 38 -10.30 2.02 -0.28
CA ASN A 38 -10.55 1.64 -1.67
C ASN A 38 -9.44 2.04 -2.66
N GLY A 39 -8.48 2.87 -2.24
CA GLY A 39 -7.34 3.26 -3.06
C GLY A 39 -6.30 2.16 -3.18
N VAL A 40 -5.16 2.50 -3.80
CA VAL A 40 -4.10 1.52 -4.09
C VAL A 40 -3.03 1.56 -3.00
N LEU A 41 -2.33 2.68 -2.85
CA LEU A 41 -1.20 2.82 -1.92
C LEU A 41 -1.35 4.10 -1.09
N GLY A 42 -1.23 4.00 0.23
CA GLY A 42 -1.04 5.14 1.14
C GLY A 42 0.41 5.20 1.60
N LEU A 43 1.02 6.38 1.67
CA LEU A 43 2.38 6.55 2.16
C LEU A 43 2.53 7.82 3.02
N PRO A 44 3.44 7.83 4.01
CA PRO A 44 3.84 9.05 4.71
C PRO A 44 4.38 10.11 3.75
N THR A 45 4.02 11.38 3.97
CA THR A 45 4.53 12.52 3.18
C THR A 45 6.05 12.53 3.13
N ARG A 46 6.72 12.22 4.25
CA ARG A 46 8.18 12.11 4.32
C ARG A 46 8.72 11.10 3.30
N LEU A 47 8.09 9.93 3.17
CA LEU A 47 8.54 8.90 2.23
C LEU A 47 8.29 9.31 0.77
N ILE A 48 7.15 9.97 0.51
CA ILE A 48 6.82 10.55 -0.80
C ILE A 48 7.88 11.57 -1.23
N GLU A 49 8.28 12.45 -0.32
CA GLU A 49 9.31 13.47 -0.55
C GLU A 49 10.71 12.85 -0.73
N GLU A 50 11.09 11.89 0.13
CA GLU A 50 12.37 11.16 0.05
C GLU A 50 12.51 10.39 -1.28
N LEU A 51 11.42 9.80 -1.77
CA LEU A 51 11.37 9.10 -3.06
C LEU A 51 11.20 10.05 -4.27
N GLY A 52 10.95 11.34 -4.02
CA GLY A 52 10.82 12.35 -5.07
C GLY A 52 9.58 12.19 -5.96
N PHE A 53 8.49 11.61 -5.45
CA PHE A 53 7.32 11.33 -6.29
C PHE A 53 6.66 12.60 -6.81
N ALA A 54 6.37 12.60 -8.12
CA ALA A 54 5.65 13.69 -8.75
C ALA A 54 4.17 13.64 -8.38
N ARG A 55 3.64 14.79 -7.94
CA ARG A 55 2.20 14.97 -7.78
C ARG A 55 1.54 14.96 -9.15
N VAL A 56 0.57 14.09 -9.34
CA VAL A 56 -0.21 13.95 -10.58
C VAL A 56 -1.65 14.44 -10.46
N GLY A 57 -2.12 14.77 -9.26
CA GLY A 57 -3.47 15.30 -9.08
C GLY A 57 -3.89 15.58 -7.65
N ARG A 58 -5.21 15.65 -7.46
CA ARG A 58 -5.90 15.63 -6.17
C ARG A 58 -7.22 14.88 -6.33
N GLU A 59 -7.67 14.22 -5.28
CA GLU A 59 -8.96 13.52 -5.24
C GLU A 59 -9.67 13.78 -3.92
N ARG A 60 -11.00 13.84 -3.98
CA ARG A 60 -11.85 13.96 -2.79
C ARG A 60 -12.10 12.55 -2.25
N MET A 61 -11.63 12.28 -1.05
CA MET A 61 -11.82 11.03 -0.32
C MET A 61 -12.85 11.21 0.78
N LEU A 62 -13.65 10.19 1.02
CA LEU A 62 -14.47 10.08 2.22
C LEU A 62 -13.68 9.26 3.23
N LEU A 63 -13.36 9.85 4.37
CA LEU A 63 -12.64 9.18 5.45
C LEU A 63 -13.60 8.31 6.28
N ALA A 64 -13.04 7.40 7.06
CA ALA A 64 -13.82 6.51 7.93
C ALA A 64 -14.68 7.27 8.97
N ASN A 65 -14.30 8.49 9.33
CA ASN A 65 -15.07 9.36 10.23
C ASN A 65 -16.24 10.10 9.53
N GLY A 66 -16.45 9.87 8.23
CA GLY A 66 -17.49 10.51 7.43
C GLY A 66 -17.12 11.89 6.88
N GLU A 67 -15.91 12.39 7.16
CA GLU A 67 -15.44 13.67 6.63
C GLU A 67 -14.86 13.52 5.23
N PHE A 68 -15.00 14.58 4.43
CA PHE A 68 -14.34 14.67 3.14
C PHE A 68 -12.96 15.30 3.28
N HIS A 69 -11.96 14.68 2.67
CA HIS A 69 -10.60 15.18 2.59
C HIS A 69 -10.13 15.25 1.14
N PHE A 70 -9.41 16.31 0.77
CA PHE A 70 -8.77 16.41 -0.55
C PHE A 70 -7.33 15.95 -0.44
N ALA A 71 -7.06 14.70 -0.78
CA ALA A 71 -5.70 14.19 -0.77
C ALA A 71 -5.00 14.42 -2.11
N ARG A 72 -3.70 14.72 -2.04
CA ARG A 72 -2.83 14.80 -3.21
C ARG A 72 -2.56 13.38 -3.71
N ILE A 73 -2.47 13.26 -5.03
CA ILE A 73 -2.17 11.99 -5.69
C ILE A 73 -0.77 12.08 -6.27
N TYR A 74 -0.02 11.01 -6.08
CA TYR A 74 1.33 10.82 -6.57
C TYR A 74 1.40 9.59 -7.46
N ARG A 75 2.38 9.55 -8.36
CA ARG A 75 2.67 8.35 -9.15
C ARG A 75 3.86 7.63 -8.53
N ALA A 76 3.66 6.35 -8.20
CA ALA A 76 4.68 5.46 -7.68
C ALA A 76 4.79 4.22 -8.57
N ILE A 77 5.90 3.49 -8.42
CA ILE A 77 6.02 2.11 -8.89
C ILE A 77 6.10 1.22 -7.66
N VAL A 78 5.27 0.16 -7.62
CA VAL A 78 5.35 -0.89 -6.61
C VAL A 78 5.74 -2.18 -7.32
N ASP A 79 6.75 -2.87 -6.80
CA ASP A 79 7.10 -4.19 -7.28
C ASP A 79 6.25 -5.23 -6.52
N LEU A 80 5.34 -5.89 -7.25
CA LEU A 80 4.46 -6.94 -6.75
C LEU A 80 4.81 -8.25 -7.45
N GLU A 81 5.19 -9.26 -6.67
CA GLU A 81 5.61 -10.57 -7.19
C GLU A 81 6.68 -10.45 -8.30
N ASP A 82 6.30 -10.70 -9.56
CA ASP A 82 7.13 -10.66 -10.76
C ASP A 82 6.92 -9.40 -11.62
N ARG A 83 6.16 -8.40 -11.13
CA ARG A 83 5.76 -7.22 -11.91
C ARG A 83 6.02 -5.91 -11.20
N ALA A 84 6.45 -4.93 -11.99
CA ALA A 84 6.47 -3.53 -11.60
C ALA A 84 5.17 -2.84 -12.01
N CYS A 85 4.37 -2.39 -11.05
CA CYS A 85 3.08 -1.77 -11.28
C CYS A 85 3.16 -0.24 -11.06
N SER A 86 2.81 0.56 -12.08
CA SER A 86 2.61 2.00 -11.86
C SER A 86 1.28 2.24 -11.17
N VAL A 87 1.33 2.74 -9.93
CA VAL A 87 0.16 2.92 -9.07
C VAL A 87 -0.03 4.37 -8.66
N ARG A 88 -1.24 4.67 -8.20
CA ARG A 88 -1.57 5.95 -7.54
C ARG A 88 -1.30 5.81 -6.05
N ALA A 89 -0.47 6.71 -5.52
CA ALA A 89 -0.21 6.84 -4.10
C ALA A 89 -0.89 8.09 -3.52
N VAL A 90 -1.30 8.03 -2.26
CA VAL A 90 -1.92 9.13 -1.53
C VAL A 90 -1.19 9.34 -0.20
N GLU A 91 -1.31 10.54 0.37
CA GLU A 91 -0.77 10.84 1.71
C GLU A 91 -1.55 10.05 2.77
N ALA A 92 -0.83 9.36 3.65
CA ALA A 92 -1.35 8.61 4.79
C ALA A 92 -0.39 8.71 5.99
N GLY A 93 -0.85 8.38 7.20
CA GLY A 93 -0.01 8.40 8.40
C GLY A 93 1.09 7.34 8.41
N GLU A 94 0.85 6.22 7.72
CA GLU A 94 1.77 5.09 7.57
C GLU A 94 1.59 4.44 6.19
N PRO A 95 2.46 3.50 5.79
CA PRO A 95 2.27 2.76 4.55
C PRO A 95 1.01 1.88 4.61
N LEU A 96 0.10 2.06 3.64
CA LEU A 96 -1.15 1.31 3.52
C LEU A 96 -1.24 0.62 2.15
N ALA A 97 -1.65 -0.64 2.15
CA ALA A 97 -2.04 -1.42 0.99
C ALA A 97 -3.57 -1.50 0.94
N GLY A 98 -4.19 -0.70 0.07
CA GLY A 98 -5.65 -0.65 -0.05
C GLY A 98 -6.20 -1.70 -1.01
N MET A 99 -7.53 -1.80 -1.07
CA MET A 99 -8.24 -2.74 -1.95
C MET A 99 -7.87 -2.62 -3.43
N GLY A 100 -7.44 -1.45 -3.90
CA GLY A 100 -6.96 -1.27 -5.26
C GLY A 100 -5.61 -1.96 -5.55
N LEU A 101 -4.78 -2.19 -4.54
CA LEU A 101 -3.55 -2.99 -4.66
C LEU A 101 -3.86 -4.48 -4.56
N LEU A 102 -4.80 -4.84 -3.67
CA LEU A 102 -5.22 -6.21 -3.39
C LEU A 102 -6.16 -6.79 -4.45
N TRP A 103 -6.65 -5.96 -5.36
CA TRP A 103 -7.56 -6.37 -6.42
C TRP A 103 -6.94 -7.49 -7.26
N GLU A 104 -7.74 -8.51 -7.62
CA GLU A 104 -7.28 -9.72 -8.34
C GLU A 104 -6.29 -10.61 -7.55
N HIS A 105 -6.23 -10.47 -6.22
CA HIS A 105 -5.45 -11.35 -5.34
C HIS A 105 -6.36 -12.05 -4.32
N GLU A 106 -6.01 -13.29 -3.97
CA GLU A 106 -6.48 -13.97 -2.77
C GLU A 106 -5.65 -13.49 -1.58
N LEU A 107 -6.34 -13.19 -0.47
CA LEU A 107 -5.74 -12.75 0.77
C LEU A 107 -6.12 -13.70 1.91
N CYS A 108 -5.13 -14.41 2.45
CA CYS A 108 -5.26 -15.26 3.63
C CYS A 108 -4.52 -14.62 4.81
N ILE A 109 -5.20 -14.49 5.95
CA ILE A 109 -4.62 -13.90 7.16
C ILE A 109 -4.82 -14.85 8.34
N GLN A 110 -3.74 -15.21 9.02
CA GLN A 110 -3.80 -15.87 10.32
C GLN A 110 -3.87 -14.80 11.43
N CYS A 111 -5.04 -14.59 12.01
CA CYS A 111 -5.30 -13.52 12.99
C CYS A 111 -4.75 -13.81 14.40
N ILE A 112 -3.43 -13.95 14.52
CA ILE A 112 -2.67 -14.08 15.77
C ILE A 112 -1.37 -13.30 15.65
N ASP A 113 -0.78 -12.84 16.75
CA ASP A 113 0.55 -12.20 16.73
C ASP A 113 1.59 -13.16 16.09
N GLY A 114 2.33 -12.65 15.10
CA GLY A 114 3.25 -13.44 14.28
C GLY A 114 2.60 -14.36 13.24
N GLY A 115 1.26 -14.34 13.11
CA GLY A 115 0.52 -15.12 12.11
C GLY A 115 0.87 -14.72 10.68
N GLN A 116 0.84 -15.68 9.76
CA GLN A 116 1.17 -15.45 8.36
C GLN A 116 0.08 -14.66 7.64
N VAL A 117 0.53 -13.78 6.72
CA VAL A 117 -0.32 -13.12 5.72
C VAL A 117 0.15 -13.58 4.36
N ASP A 118 -0.73 -14.17 3.57
CA ASP A 118 -0.46 -14.61 2.20
C ASP A 118 -1.29 -13.79 1.22
N LEU A 119 -0.63 -13.18 0.26
CA LEU A 119 -1.26 -12.49 -0.86
C LEU A 119 -0.82 -13.17 -2.16
N GLU A 120 -1.76 -13.83 -2.83
CA GLU A 120 -1.50 -14.60 -4.05
C GLU A 120 -2.37 -14.10 -5.19
N ARG A 121 -1.79 -13.86 -6.37
CA ARG A 121 -2.59 -13.47 -7.54
C ARG A 121 -3.58 -14.58 -7.94
N LEU A 122 -4.83 -14.19 -8.18
CA LEU A 122 -5.84 -15.09 -8.74
C LEU A 122 -5.51 -15.40 -10.21
N SER A 123 -5.67 -16.67 -10.60
CA SER A 123 -5.42 -17.18 -11.97
C SER A 123 -6.53 -16.86 -12.94
#